data_AF-A0A547PNG8-F1
#
_entry.id   AF-A0A547PNG8-F1
#
_cell.length_a   1.000
_cell.length_b   1.000
_cell.length_c   1.000
_cell.angle_alpha   90.00
_cell.angle_beta   90.00
_cell.angle_gamma   90.00
#
_symmetry.space_group_name_H-M   'P 1'
#
loop_
_entity.id
_entity.type
_entity.pdbx_description
1 polymer ?
#
loop_
_entity_poly.entity_id
_entity_poly.type
_entity_poly.pdbx_seq_one_letter_code
_entity_poly.pdbx_strand_id
1 'polypeptide(L)' 'MLEQMRRDVSDLRDIGAWFLFLPTYSHDLNPIEMTFAKLKALIRNGDART' A
#
# COMPACT_ATOMS: atom_id res chain seq x y z
N MET A 1 1.40 -8.33 23.10
CA MET A 1 0.74 -7.51 22.06
C MET A 1 1.26 -6.08 22.04
N LEU A 2 1.24 -5.34 23.16
CA LEU A 2 1.78 -3.96 23.21
C LEU A 2 3.28 -3.87 22.92
N GLU A 3 4.07 -4.88 23.33
CA GLU A 3 5.51 -4.92 23.03
C GLU A 3 5.78 -5.11 21.52
N GLN A 4 4.94 -5.87 20.83
CA GLN A 4 5.06 -6.08 19.39
C GLN A 4 4.85 -4.76 18.63
N MET A 5 3.77 -4.03 18.95
CA MET A 5 3.50 -2.72 18.33
C MET A 5 4.64 -1.71 18.53
N ARG A 6 5.32 -1.74 19.69
CA ARG A 6 6.47 -0.87 19.94
C ARG A 6 7.66 -1.20 19.05
N ARG A 7 7.90 -2.49 18.80
CA ARG A 7 8.93 -2.96 17.86
C ARG A 7 8.63 -2.49 16.44
N ASP A 8 7.42 -2.76 15.94
CA ASP A 8 7.01 -2.38 14.58
C ASP A 8 7.22 -0.87 14.29
N VAL A 9 6.86 0.01 15.24
CA VAL A 9 7.07 1.46 15.08
C VAL A 9 8.55 1.83 15.05
N SER A 10 9.39 1.14 15.83
CA SER A 10 10.84 1.34 15.81
C SER A 10 11.44 0.92 14.48
N ASP A 11 11.04 -0.24 13.98
CA ASP A 11 11.52 -0.80 12.71
C ASP A 11 11.14 0.10 11.52
N LEU A 12 9.91 0.63 11.51
CA LEU A 12 9.46 1.58 10.49
C LEU A 12 10.26 2.90 10.52
N ARG A 13 10.65 3.38 11.71
CA ARG A 13 11.47 4.59 11.84
C ARG A 13 12.90 4.38 11.36
N ASP A 14 13.49 3.21 11.63
CA ASP A 14 14.86 2.86 11.23
C ASP A 14 15.02 2.89 9.70
N ILE A 15 14.01 2.39 8.98
CA ILE A 15 13.99 2.42 7.51
C ILE A 15 13.56 3.79 6.93
N GLY A 16 13.35 4.80 7.78
CA GLY A 16 12.95 6.15 7.37
C GLY A 16 11.50 6.27 6.87
N ALA A 17 10.63 5.30 7.20
CA ALA A 17 9.23 5.33 6.80
C ALA A 17 8.42 6.31 7.67
N TRP A 18 7.36 6.87 7.08
CA TRP A 18 6.42 7.78 7.75
C TRP A 18 4.97 7.30 7.59
N PHE A 19 4.10 7.75 8.49
CA PHE A 19 2.67 7.48 8.42
C PHE A 19 1.96 8.52 7.56
N LEU A 20 1.21 8.07 6.55
CA LEU A 20 0.33 8.90 5.73
C LEU A 20 -1.12 8.69 6.19
N PHE A 21 -1.76 9.74 6.72
CA PHE A 21 -3.15 9.68 7.13
C PHE A 21 -4.07 9.99 5.95
N LEU A 22 -4.98 9.07 5.65
CA LEU A 22 -5.96 9.19 4.57
C LEU A 22 -7.37 9.34 5.17
N PRO A 23 -8.24 10.16 4.56
CA PRO A 23 -9.66 10.19 4.94
C PRO A 23 -10.32 8.84 4.69
N THR A 24 -11.35 8.50 5.46
CA THR A 24 -12.12 7.26 5.28
C THR A 24 -12.70 7.18 3.85
N TYR A 25 -12.55 6.02 3.20
CA TYR A 25 -12.94 5.75 1.81
C TYR A 25 -12.20 6.56 0.73
N SER A 26 -10.97 6.98 0.98
CA SER A 26 -10.15 7.70 -0.02
C SER A 26 -9.44 6.77 -1.00
N HIS A 27 -10.20 5.96 -1.74
CA HIS A 27 -9.64 5.06 -2.76
C HIS A 27 -8.80 5.83 -3.80
N ASP A 28 -9.24 7.02 -4.20
CA ASP A 28 -8.55 7.86 -5.19
C ASP A 28 -7.22 8.43 -4.67
N LEU A 29 -7.14 8.76 -3.37
CA LEU A 29 -5.94 9.31 -2.75
C LEU A 29 -4.96 8.24 -2.26
N ASN A 30 -5.33 6.95 -2.34
CA ASN A 30 -4.46 5.87 -1.89
C ASN A 30 -3.49 5.46 -3.02
N PRO A 31 -2.19 5.76 -2.91
CA PRO A 31 -1.22 5.43 -3.94
C PRO A 31 -1.08 3.91 -4.16
N ILE A 32 -1.41 3.10 -3.15
CA ILE A 32 -1.38 1.64 -3.24
C ILE A 32 -2.47 1.16 -4.20
N GLU A 33 -3.72 1.58 -3.97
CA GLU A 33 -4.87 1.20 -4.83
C GLU A 33 -4.66 1.64 -6.28
N MET A 34 -4.16 2.86 -6.51
CA MET A 34 -3.85 3.35 -7.85
C MET A 34 -2.77 2.49 -8.54
N THR A 35 -1.74 2.08 -7.79
CA THR A 35 -0.66 1.21 -8.33
C THR A 35 -1.19 -0.18 -8.67
N PHE A 36 -2.01 -0.77 -7.78
CA PHE A 36 -2.64 -2.07 -8.05
C PHE A 36 -3.66 -2.01 -9.19
N ALA A 37 -4.39 -0.90 -9.35
CA ALA A 37 -5.28 -0.71 -10.49
C ALA A 37 -4.50 -0.75 -11.82
N LYS A 38 -3.36 -0.06 -11.89
CA LYS A 38 -2.46 -0.09 -13.06
C LYS A 38 -1.89 -1.48 -13.29
N LEU A 39 -1.41 -2.15 -12.24
CA LEU A 39 -0.90 -3.51 -12.31
C LEU A 39 -1.96 -4.49 -12.86
N LYS A 40 -3.19 -4.43 -12.35
CA LYS A 40 -4.32 -5.24 -12.83
C LYS A 40 -4.62 -4.97 -14.31
N ALA A 41 -4.55 -3.71 -14.75
CA ALA A 41 -4.75 -3.36 -16.15
C ALA A 41 -3.65 -3.97 -17.04
N LEU A 42 -2.38 -3.90 -16.61
CA LEU A 42 -1.26 -4.51 -17.33
C LEU A 42 -1.39 -6.03 -17.42
N ILE A 43 -1.75 -6.70 -16.31
CA ILE A 43 -1.96 -8.15 -16.28
C ILE A 43 -3.09 -8.54 -17.25
N ARG A 44 -4.22 -7.82 -17.22
CA ARG A 44 -5.36 -8.11 -18.11
C ARG A 44 -5.06 -7.84 -19.59
N ASN A 45 -4.17 -6.91 -19.89
CA ASN A 45 -3.73 -6.65 -21.26
C ASN A 45 -2.67 -7.67 -21.74
N GLY A 46 -1.85 -8.18 -20.82
CA GLY A 46 -0.85 -9.22 -21.11
C GLY A 46 -1.45 -10.63 -21.20
N ASP A 47 -2.57 -10.87 -20.52
CA ASP A 47 -3.37 -12.08 -20.65
C ASP A 47 -4.18 -12.00 -21.96
N ALA A 48 -3.50 -12.29 -23.07
CA ALA A 48 -4.17 -12.55 -24.34
C ALA A 48 -5.08 -13.76 -24.11
N ARG A 49 -6.39 -13.51 -23.96
CA ARG A 49 -7.40 -14.56 -23.92
C ARG A 49 -7.30 -15.36 -25.22
N THR A 50 -6.66 -16.52 -25.16
CA THR A 50 -6.79 -17.57 -26.18
C THR A 50 -8.09 -18.32 -25.98
#